data_AF-A0A354B3Q9-F1
#
_entry.id   AF-A0A354B3Q9-F1
#
_cell.length_a   1.000
_cell.length_b   1.000
_cell.length_c   1.000
_cell.angle_alpha   90.00
_cell.angle_beta   90.00
_cell.angle_gamma   90.00
#
_symmetry.space_group_name_H-M   'P 1'
#
loop_
_entity.id
_entity.type
_entity.pdbx_description
1 polymer ?
#
loop_
_entity_poly.entity_id
_entity_poly.type
_entity_poly.pdbx_seq_one_letter_code
_entity_poly.pdbx_strand_id
1 'polypeptide(L)'
;MTAAVSIQFDFPAYLEAARLRVEAALADSLGPEKPESLREAMRYSLLAGGKRLRPILCLAACELAGCDSELAMPTGIALEMIHTM
;
A
#
# COMPACT_ATOMS: atom_id res chain seq x y z
N MET A 1 17.24 20.87 -31.80
CA MET A 1 17.80 19.87 -30.87
C MET A 1 17.17 20.09 -29.51
N THR A 2 16.06 19.41 -29.22
CA THR A 2 15.46 19.39 -27.89
C THR A 2 16.24 18.38 -27.05
N ALA A 3 16.97 18.87 -26.04
CA ALA A 3 17.68 18.00 -25.11
C ALA A 3 16.65 17.09 -24.42
N ALA A 4 16.85 15.78 -24.53
CA ALA A 4 16.08 14.81 -23.77
C ALA A 4 16.42 15.02 -22.29
N VAL A 5 15.46 15.53 -21.52
CA VAL A 5 15.59 15.58 -20.06
C VAL A 5 15.59 14.14 -19.57
N SER A 6 16.74 13.68 -19.10
CA SER A 6 16.88 12.38 -18.42
C SER A 6 16.21 12.49 -17.05
N ILE A 7 14.95 12.04 -16.95
CA ILE A 7 14.25 11.93 -15.68
C ILE A 7 14.83 10.73 -14.95
N GLN A 8 15.69 10.98 -13.97
CA GLN A 8 16.21 9.92 -13.10
C GLN A 8 15.14 9.58 -12.07
N PHE A 9 14.54 8.39 -12.20
CA PHE A 9 13.56 7.88 -11.25
C PHE A 9 14.24 7.26 -10.04
N ASP A 10 14.01 7.82 -8.85
CA ASP A 10 14.48 7.27 -7.58
C ASP A 10 13.51 6.18 -7.10
N PHE A 11 13.79 4.94 -7.49
CA PHE A 11 12.95 3.80 -7.15
C PHE A 11 12.91 3.49 -5.63
N PRO A 12 14.05 3.47 -4.89
CA PRO A 12 14.02 3.32 -3.44
C PRO A 12 13.15 4.35 -2.72
N ALA A 13 13.28 5.64 -3.06
CA ALA A 13 12.47 6.69 -2.45
C ALA A 13 10.97 6.53 -2.76
N TYR A 14 10.64 6.16 -4.01
CA TYR A 14 9.26 5.87 -4.41
C TYR A 14 8.66 4.71 -3.60
N LEU A 15 9.39 3.60 -3.47
CA LEU A 15 8.91 2.44 -2.70
C LEU A 15 8.68 2.80 -1.24
N GLU A 16 9.58 3.54 -0.61
CA GLU A 16 9.45 3.89 0.80
C GLU A 16 8.27 4.85 1.03
N ALA A 17 8.09 5.86 0.17
CA ALA A 17 6.94 6.76 0.25
C ALA A 17 5.61 6.03 0.08
N ALA A 18 5.52 5.11 -0.90
CA ALA A 18 4.33 4.31 -1.14
C ALA A 18 4.07 3.33 0.03
N ARG A 19 5.13 2.72 0.58
CA ARG A 19 5.04 1.83 1.74
C ARG A 19 4.46 2.57 2.95
N LEU A 20 4.93 3.77 3.25
CA LEU A 20 4.42 4.56 4.38
C LEU A 20 2.93 4.91 4.24
N ARG A 21 2.48 5.29 3.02
CA ARG A 21 1.06 5.51 2.73
C ARG A 21 0.22 4.26 2.98
N VAL A 22 0.70 3.10 2.51
CA VAL A 22 0.01 1.82 2.70
C VAL A 22 -0.04 1.39 4.17
N GLU A 23 1.05 1.52 4.92
CA GLU A 23 1.07 1.18 6.35
C GLU A 23 0.08 2.02 7.16
N ALA A 24 -0.02 3.32 6.85
CA ALA A 24 -1.02 4.19 7.46
C ALA A 24 -2.45 3.72 7.15
N ALA A 25 -2.74 3.46 5.87
CA ALA A 25 -4.06 2.97 5.46
C ALA A 25 -4.40 1.58 6.05
N LEU A 26 -3.41 0.69 6.22
CA LEU A 26 -3.60 -0.60 6.91
C LEU A 26 -3.96 -0.41 8.39
N ALA A 27 -3.26 0.49 9.08
CA ALA A 27 -3.50 0.76 10.50
C ALA A 27 -4.94 1.27 10.75
N ASP A 28 -5.47 2.05 9.81
CA ASP A 28 -6.81 2.65 9.85
C ASP A 28 -7.91 1.70 9.31
N SER A 29 -7.54 0.59 8.67
CA SER A 29 -8.49 -0.32 8.00
C SER A 29 -9.24 -1.28 8.94
N LEU A 30 -8.74 -1.46 10.16
CA LEU A 30 -9.35 -2.33 11.17
C LEU A 30 -10.09 -1.46 12.21
N GLY A 31 -11.40 -1.66 12.30
CA GLY A 31 -12.26 -0.97 13.23
C GLY A 31 -12.21 -1.56 14.65
N PRO A 32 -13.26 -1.32 15.47
CA PRO A 32 -13.39 -1.92 16.79
C PRO A 32 -14.09 -3.28 16.70
N GLU A 33 -13.59 -4.20 15.87
CA GLU A 33 -14.19 -5.53 15.73
C GLU A 33 -14.16 -6.30 17.05
N LYS A 34 -15.22 -7.07 17.32
CA LYS A 34 -15.30 -7.98 18.46
C LYS A 34 -15.30 -9.44 17.99
N PRO A 35 -14.69 -10.36 18.76
CA PRO A 35 -14.04 -10.14 20.04
C PRO A 35 -12.69 -9.43 19.91
N GLU A 36 -12.28 -8.71 20.97
CA GLU A 36 -11.03 -7.93 20.97
C GLU A 36 -9.80 -8.81 20.70
N SER A 37 -9.78 -10.03 21.22
CA SER A 37 -8.70 -11.00 20.98
C SER A 37 -8.53 -11.35 19.49
N LEU A 38 -9.62 -11.43 18.71
CA LEU A 38 -9.55 -11.65 17.27
C LEU A 38 -8.96 -10.43 16.57
N ARG A 39 -9.43 -9.24 16.95
CA ARG A 39 -8.93 -7.97 16.40
C ARG A 39 -7.43 -7.80 16.68
N GLU A 40 -6.97 -8.12 17.89
CA GLU A 40 -5.54 -8.10 18.23
C GLU A 40 -4.73 -9.08 17.39
N ALA A 41 -5.21 -10.32 17.21
CA ALA A 41 -4.55 -11.30 16.36
C ALA A 41 -4.44 -10.84 14.89
N MET A 42 -5.52 -10.26 14.34
CA MET A 42 -5.52 -9.69 13.00
C MET A 42 -4.51 -8.53 12.88
N ARG A 43 -4.54 -7.59 13.84
CA ARG A 43 -3.61 -6.45 13.87
C ARG A 43 -2.16 -6.88 13.97
N TYR A 44 -1.87 -7.90 14.79
CA TYR A 44 -0.53 -8.43 14.97
C TYR A 44 0.08 -8.88 13.64
N SER A 45 -0.63 -9.72 12.89
CA SER A 45 -0.14 -10.21 11.59
C SER A 45 -0.11 -9.10 10.54
N LEU A 46 -1.20 -8.32 10.43
CA LEU A 46 -1.35 -7.31 9.39
C LEU A 46 -0.33 -6.16 9.51
N LEU A 47 0.00 -5.76 10.74
CA LEU A 47 0.88 -4.63 11.04
C LEU A 47 2.31 -5.04 11.41
N ALA A 48 2.70 -6.30 11.19
CA ALA A 48 4.08 -6.78 11.38
C ALA A 48 5.10 -6.14 10.40
N GLY A 49 4.64 -5.26 9.51
CA GLY A 49 5.44 -4.61 8.48
C GLY A 49 5.65 -5.50 7.25
N GLY A 50 6.61 -5.12 6.42
CA GLY A 50 6.95 -5.83 5.19
C GLY A 50 7.22 -4.88 4.03
N LYS A 51 7.44 -5.45 2.84
CA LYS A 51 7.73 -4.64 1.65
C LYS A 51 6.48 -4.00 1.04
N ARG A 52 5.28 -4.50 1.37
CA ARG A 52 3.99 -4.03 0.87
C ARG A 52 3.91 -3.94 -0.66
N LEU A 53 4.59 -4.86 -1.36
CA LEU A 53 4.71 -4.78 -2.82
C LEU A 53 3.37 -4.98 -3.53
N ARG A 54 2.45 -5.79 -2.99
CA ARG A 54 1.15 -6.05 -3.62
C ARG A 54 0.28 -4.79 -3.69
N PRO A 55 0.04 -4.08 -2.57
CA PRO A 55 -0.67 -2.79 -2.62
C PRO A 55 0.09 -1.77 -3.47
N ILE A 56 1.41 -1.64 -3.34
CA ILE A 56 2.19 -0.68 -4.16
C ILE A 56 2.03 -0.95 -5.66
N LEU A 57 2.04 -2.22 -6.10
CA LEU A 57 1.82 -2.58 -7.50
C LEU A 57 0.38 -2.26 -7.96
N CYS A 58 -0.61 -2.44 -7.10
CA CYS A 58 -2.00 -2.07 -7.38
C CYS A 58 -2.15 -0.56 -7.58
N LEU A 59 -1.55 0.25 -6.71
CA LEU A 59 -1.52 1.71 -6.83
C LEU A 59 -0.81 2.15 -8.11
N ALA A 60 0.37 1.59 -8.39
CA ALA A 60 1.15 1.90 -9.58
C ALA A 60 0.42 1.54 -10.88
N ALA A 61 -0.34 0.43 -10.90
CA ALA A 61 -1.16 0.05 -12.04
C ALA A 61 -2.31 1.03 -12.29
N CYS A 62 -2.90 1.58 -11.21
CA CYS A 62 -3.91 2.64 -11.29
C CYS A 62 -3.32 3.92 -11.90
N GLU A 63 -2.15 4.35 -11.42
CA GLU A 63 -1.43 5.52 -11.94
C GLU A 63 -1.02 5.33 -13.41
N LEU A 64 -0.56 4.13 -13.77
CA LEU A 64 -0.24 3.77 -15.15
C LEU A 64 -1.45 3.89 -16.08
N ALA A 65 -2.65 3.58 -15.59
CA ALA A 65 -3.90 3.75 -16.33
C ALA A 65 -4.36 5.22 -16.41
N GLY A 66 -3.63 6.17 -15.82
CA GLY A 66 -3.96 7.59 -15.79
C GLY A 66 -4.96 7.98 -14.70
N CYS A 67 -5.18 7.10 -13.72
CA CYS A 67 -6.07 7.35 -12.59
C CYS A 67 -5.30 7.83 -11.35
N ASP A 68 -6.01 8.45 -10.41
CA ASP A 68 -5.48 8.75 -9.07
C ASP A 68 -5.24 7.44 -8.30
N SER A 69 -4.05 7.23 -7.73
CA SER A 69 -3.76 6.04 -6.92
C SER A 69 -4.64 5.93 -5.69
N GLU A 70 -5.14 7.03 -5.13
CA GLU A 70 -6.02 6.98 -3.96
C GLU A 70 -7.32 6.20 -4.24
N LEU A 71 -7.79 6.17 -5.49
CA LEU A 71 -8.94 5.35 -5.90
C LEU A 71 -8.67 3.85 -5.74
N ALA A 72 -7.42 3.42 -5.87
CA ALA A 72 -7.00 2.02 -5.74
C ALA A 72 -6.55 1.67 -4.32
N MET A 73 -6.47 2.62 -3.39
CA MET A 73 -6.02 2.37 -2.02
C MET A 73 -6.85 1.28 -1.32
N PRO A 74 -8.20 1.32 -1.31
CA PRO A 74 -9.00 0.27 -0.67
C PRO A 74 -8.75 -1.12 -1.28
N THR A 75 -8.56 -1.19 -2.60
CA THR A 75 -8.23 -2.44 -3.30
C THR A 75 -6.84 -2.95 -2.92
N GLY A 76 -5.84 -2.08 -2.87
CA GLY A 76 -4.49 -2.43 -2.42
C GLY A 76 -4.49 -3.00 -0.99
N ILE A 77 -5.23 -2.36 -0.08
CA ILE A 77 -5.40 -2.83 1.30
C ILE A 77 -6.05 -4.20 1.36
N ALA A 78 -7.13 -4.42 0.61
CA ALA A 78 -7.79 -5.71 0.52
C ALA A 78 -6.84 -6.83 0.02
N LEU A 79 -5.98 -6.53 -0.97
CA LEU A 79 -4.98 -7.48 -1.47
C LEU A 79 -3.96 -7.87 -0.38
N GLU A 80 -3.52 -6.90 0.41
CA GLU A 80 -2.58 -7.17 1.50
C GLU A 80 -3.24 -7.96 2.63
N MET A 81 -4.51 -7.67 2.97
CA MET A 81 -5.27 -8.46 3.94
C MET A 81 -5.37 -9.94 3.53
N ILE A 82 -5.63 -10.22 2.25
CA ILE A 82 -5.66 -11.59 1.72
C ILE A 82 -4.26 -12.23 1.75
N HIS A 83 -3.21 -11.44 1.46
CA HIS A 83 -1.84 -11.95 1.48
C HIS A 83 -1.38 -12.37 2.89
N THR A 84 -1.78 -11.61 3.91
CA THR A 84 -1.29 -11.79 5.29
C THR A 84 -2.04 -12.89 6.07
N MET A 85 -3.20 -13.36 5.57
CA MET A 85 -3.91 -14.51 6.15
C MET A 85 -3.10 -15.81 6.08
#